data_AF-A0A832IID3-F1
#
_entry.id   AF-A0A832IID3-F1
#
_cell.length_a   1.000
_cell.length_b   1.000
_cell.length_c   1.000
_cell.angle_alpha   90.00
_cell.angle_beta   90.00
_cell.angle_gamma   90.00
#
_symmetry.space_group_name_H-M   'P 1'
#
loop_
_entity.id
_entity.type
_entity.pdbx_description
1 polymer ?
#
loop_
_entity_poly.entity_id
_entity_poly.type
_entity_poly.pdbx_seq_one_letter_code
_entity_poly.pdbx_strand_id
1 'polypeptide(L)'
;MRILKKVLKILAVLSIIIVIGLFVFKNSLQPTYNGTLQLASLQDKVDVFYDNYGIPHIYAQNELDARRALGYVHAQDRLWQMELMRRLAAGRLSELFGEKLVRVDKLFSGLG
;
A
#
# COMPACT_ATOMS: atom_id res chain seq x y z
N MET A 1 19.67 32.90 30.83
CA MET A 1 19.26 31.52 31.20
C MET A 1 17.77 31.21 31.05
N ARG A 2 16.83 32.13 31.39
CA ARG A 2 15.37 31.86 31.31
C ARG A 2 14.85 31.66 29.88
N ILE A 3 15.39 32.40 28.90
CA ILE A 3 15.00 32.31 27.48
C ILE A 3 15.45 30.97 26.87
N LEU A 4 16.71 30.57 27.11
CA LEU A 4 17.23 29.27 26.67
C LEU A 4 16.41 28.09 27.19
N LYS A 5 15.99 28.12 28.47
CA LYS A 5 15.11 27.09 29.05
C LYS A 5 13.72 27.06 28.40
N LYS A 6 13.18 28.19 27.94
CA LYS A 6 11.90 28.26 27.22
C LYS A 6 12.03 27.68 25.80
N VAL A 7 13.08 28.05 25.07
CA VAL A 7 13.37 27.51 23.73
C VAL A 7 13.55 25.99 23.79
N LEU A 8 14.30 25.49 24.76
CA LEU A 8 14.50 24.05 24.94
C LEU A 8 13.18 23.30 25.22
N LYS A 9 12.28 23.88 26.04
CA LYS A 9 10.95 23.30 26.28
C LYS A 9 10.10 23.26 25.02
N ILE A 10 10.11 24.32 24.21
CA ILE A 10 9.36 24.36 22.94
C ILE A 10 9.88 23.30 21.99
N LEU A 11 11.21 23.19 21.81
CA LEU A 11 11.82 22.18 20.96
C LEU A 11 11.50 20.76 21.44
N ALA A 12 11.54 20.52 22.75
CA ALA A 12 11.17 19.22 23.33
C ALA A 12 9.71 18.86 22.99
N VAL A 13 8.77 19.79 23.19
CA VAL A 13 7.35 19.60 22.83
C VAL A 13 7.19 19.35 21.33
N LEU A 14 7.89 20.11 20.48
CA LEU A 14 7.82 19.94 19.02
C LEU A 14 8.34 18.56 18.60
N SER A 15 9.43 18.09 19.21
CA SER A 15 9.96 16.75 18.95
C SER A 15 8.98 15.65 19.35
N ILE A 16 8.29 15.81 20.48
CA ILE A 16 7.27 14.85 20.96
C ILE A 16 6.10 14.80 19.97
N ILE A 17 5.63 15.95 19.50
CA ILE A 17 4.55 16.02 18.51
C ILE A 17 4.96 15.33 17.21
N ILE A 18 6.20 15.54 16.74
CA ILE A 18 6.72 14.86 15.55
C ILE A 18 6.75 13.35 15.75
N VAL A 19 7.26 12.87 16.89
CA VAL A 19 7.34 11.43 17.19
C VAL A 19 5.94 10.81 17.23
N ILE A 20 4.98 11.47 17.89
CA ILE A 20 3.59 11.01 17.93
C ILE A 20 2.99 11.01 16.52
N GLY A 21 3.21 12.08 15.75
CA GLY A 21 2.72 12.19 14.38
C GLY A 21 3.25 11.07 13.49
N LEU A 22 4.56 10.79 13.56
CA LEU A 22 5.19 9.69 12.82
C LEU A 22 4.67 8.32 13.27
N PHE A 23 4.44 8.14 14.58
CA PHE A 23 3.87 6.90 15.11
C PHE A 23 2.44 6.67 14.57
N VAL A 24 1.58 7.68 14.64
CA VAL A 24 0.20 7.59 14.11
C VAL A 24 0.22 7.36 12.60
N PHE A 25 1.05 8.09 11.86
CA PHE A 25 1.20 7.93 10.42
C PHE A 25 1.61 6.50 10.07
N LYS A 26 2.67 5.97 10.71
CA LYS A 26 3.14 4.60 10.46
C LYS A 26 2.07 3.55 10.74
N ASN A 27 1.28 3.70 11.80
CA ASN A 27 0.23 2.73 12.13
C ASN A 27 -0.98 2.83 11.18
N SER A 28 -1.29 4.03 10.68
CA SER A 28 -2.40 4.25 9.76
C SER A 28 -2.15 3.68 8.35
N LEU A 29 -0.88 3.64 7.89
CA LEU A 29 -0.53 3.14 6.56
C LEU A 29 -0.32 1.63 6.47
N GLN A 30 -0.34 0.90 7.60
CA GLN A 30 -0.10 -0.54 7.57
C GLN A 30 -1.34 -1.31 7.11
N PRO A 31 -1.18 -2.32 6.24
CA PRO A 31 -2.28 -3.21 5.88
C PRO A 31 -2.72 -4.07 7.07
N THR A 32 -4.02 -4.36 7.12
CA THR A 32 -4.62 -5.19 8.17
C THR A 32 -4.56 -6.67 7.80
N TYR A 33 -3.63 -7.42 8.39
CA TYR A 33 -3.46 -8.86 8.14
C TYR A 33 -4.36 -9.76 9.00
N ASN A 34 -4.92 -9.23 10.07
CA ASN A 34 -5.69 -10.00 11.04
C ASN A 34 -7.09 -9.42 11.21
N GLY A 35 -8.07 -10.30 11.37
CA GLY A 35 -9.47 -9.94 11.61
C GLY A 35 -10.38 -10.31 10.45
N THR A 36 -11.57 -9.72 10.45
CA THR A 36 -12.61 -9.99 9.46
C THR A 36 -12.92 -8.74 8.67
N LEU A 37 -12.94 -8.87 7.35
CA LEU A 37 -13.25 -7.84 6.38
C LEU A 37 -14.49 -8.27 5.60
N GLN A 38 -15.39 -7.33 5.32
CA GLN A 38 -16.43 -7.55 4.32
C GLN A 38 -15.92 -7.05 2.97
N LEU A 39 -15.73 -7.98 2.04
CA LEU A 39 -15.41 -7.65 0.66
C LEU A 39 -16.68 -7.71 -0.17
N ALA A 40 -16.96 -6.62 -0.89
CA ALA A 40 -18.12 -6.57 -1.78
C ALA A 40 -18.03 -7.70 -2.82
N SER A 41 -19.20 -8.26 -3.16
CA SER A 41 -19.34 -9.29 -4.19
C SER A 41 -18.73 -10.66 -3.88
N LEU A 42 -18.29 -10.96 -2.66
CA LEU A 42 -18.09 -12.36 -2.24
C LEU A 42 -19.45 -13.06 -2.10
N GLN A 43 -19.54 -14.29 -2.59
CA GLN A 43 -20.73 -15.14 -2.43
C GLN A 43 -20.65 -15.96 -1.16
N ASP A 44 -19.46 -16.50 -0.87
CA ASP A 44 -19.16 -17.33 0.27
C ASP A 44 -18.01 -16.75 1.11
N LYS A 45 -17.83 -17.30 2.31
CA LYS A 45 -16.69 -16.98 3.17
C LYS A 45 -15.38 -17.43 2.51
N VAL A 46 -14.37 -16.55 2.57
CA VAL A 46 -12.99 -16.85 2.21
C VAL A 46 -12.10 -16.67 3.42
N ASP A 47 -11.25 -17.67 3.70
CA ASP A 47 -10.25 -17.61 4.76
C ASP A 47 -8.86 -17.41 4.14
N VAL A 48 -8.12 -16.43 4.66
CA VAL A 48 -6.75 -16.13 4.22
C VAL A 48 -5.82 -16.28 5.42
N PHE A 49 -4.83 -17.15 5.29
CA PHE A 49 -3.82 -17.40 6.31
C PHE A 49 -2.43 -17.03 5.78
N TYR A 50 -1.66 -16.29 6.56
CA TYR A 50 -0.26 -15.99 6.24
C TYR A 50 0.65 -16.90 7.05
N ASP A 51 1.58 -17.56 6.37
CA ASP A 51 2.59 -18.38 7.04
C ASP A 51 3.69 -17.54 7.72
N ASN A 52 4.68 -18.22 8.32
CA ASN A 52 5.80 -17.56 9.00
C ASN A 52 6.73 -16.78 8.05
N TYR A 53 6.61 -16.98 6.74
CA TYR A 53 7.36 -16.26 5.71
C TYR A 53 6.53 -15.14 5.05
N GLY A 54 5.28 -14.94 5.49
CA GLY A 54 4.37 -13.97 4.91
C GLY A 54 3.75 -14.41 3.58
N ILE A 55 3.70 -15.71 3.30
CA ILE A 55 3.05 -16.25 2.10
C ILE A 55 1.55 -16.44 2.39
N PRO A 56 0.65 -15.84 1.60
CA PRO A 56 -0.78 -16.00 1.78
C PRO A 56 -1.30 -17.32 1.19
N HIS A 57 -2.08 -18.04 2.00
CA HIS A 57 -2.85 -19.23 1.63
C HIS A 57 -4.34 -18.88 1.64
N ILE A 58 -4.99 -18.99 0.47
CA ILE A 58 -6.39 -18.58 0.27
C ILE A 58 -7.27 -19.84 0.16
N TYR A 59 -8.24 -19.95 1.05
CA TYR A 59 -9.23 -21.04 1.08
C TYR A 59 -10.62 -20.48 0.78
N ALA A 60 -11.22 -20.91 -0.34
CA ALA A 60 -12.54 -20.47 -0.78
C ALA A 60 -13.40 -21.66 -1.22
N GLN A 61 -14.72 -21.51 -1.17
CA GLN A 61 -15.69 -22.53 -1.60
C GLN A 61 -15.93 -22.54 -3.10
N ASN A 62 -15.56 -21.46 -3.80
CA ASN A 62 -15.72 -21.34 -5.24
C ASN A 62 -14.56 -20.55 -5.85
N GLU A 63 -14.33 -20.77 -7.14
CA GLU A 63 -13.18 -20.20 -7.86
C GLU A 63 -13.28 -18.67 -8.01
N LEU A 64 -14.51 -18.14 -8.15
CA LEU A 64 -14.72 -16.72 -8.36
C LEU A 64 -14.33 -15.92 -7.11
N ASP A 65 -14.69 -16.40 -5.94
CA ASP A 65 -14.32 -15.81 -4.66
C ASP A 65 -12.83 -15.98 -4.35
N ALA A 66 -12.23 -17.12 -4.74
CA ALA A 66 -10.78 -17.31 -4.68
C ALA A 66 -10.03 -16.24 -5.51
N ARG A 67 -10.48 -15.98 -6.75
CA ARG A 67 -9.88 -14.96 -7.63
C ARG A 67 -10.06 -13.54 -7.08
N ARG A 68 -11.22 -13.23 -6.49
CA ARG A 68 -11.47 -11.94 -5.83
C ARG A 68 -10.56 -11.72 -4.64
N ALA A 69 -10.47 -12.72 -3.74
CA ALA A 69 -9.59 -12.67 -2.60
C ALA A 69 -8.12 -12.58 -3.02
N LEU A 70 -7.71 -13.31 -4.06
CA LEU A 70 -6.36 -13.22 -4.63
C LEU A 70 -6.05 -11.79 -5.08
N GLY A 71 -6.96 -11.15 -5.80
CA GLY A 71 -6.80 -9.75 -6.21
C GLY A 71 -6.66 -8.79 -5.02
N TYR A 72 -7.47 -8.99 -3.98
CA TYR A 72 -7.40 -8.20 -2.75
C TYR A 72 -6.06 -8.38 -2.03
N VAL A 73 -5.61 -9.62 -1.82
CA VAL A 73 -4.34 -9.97 -1.17
C VAL A 73 -3.15 -9.46 -1.99
N HIS A 74 -3.20 -9.57 -3.32
CA HIS A 74 -2.18 -8.98 -4.18
C HIS A 74 -2.11 -7.46 -4.03
N ALA A 75 -3.25 -6.77 -3.99
CA ALA A 75 -3.26 -5.33 -3.76
C ALA A 75 -2.74 -4.99 -2.36
N GLN A 76 -3.12 -5.75 -1.33
CA GLN A 76 -2.67 -5.54 0.05
C GLN A 76 -1.14 -5.49 0.16
N ASP A 77 -0.43 -6.41 -0.51
CA ASP A 77 1.03 -6.52 -0.40
C ASP A 77 1.78 -5.80 -1.52
N ARG A 78 1.18 -5.65 -2.71
CA ARG A 78 1.87 -5.25 -3.95
C ARG A 78 1.19 -4.12 -4.71
N LEU A 79 0.29 -3.34 -4.09
CA LEU A 79 -0.45 -2.28 -4.77
C LEU A 79 0.45 -1.35 -5.60
N TRP A 80 1.57 -0.90 -5.03
CA TRP A 80 2.52 -0.04 -5.72
C TRP A 80 3.11 -0.70 -6.98
N GLN A 81 3.54 -1.95 -6.86
CA GLN A 81 4.07 -2.69 -8.00
C GLN A 81 3.00 -2.92 -9.08
N MET A 82 1.78 -3.28 -8.68
CA MET A 82 0.66 -3.48 -9.61
C MET A 82 0.32 -2.18 -10.34
N GLU A 83 0.27 -1.04 -9.65
CA GLU A 83 -0.02 0.26 -10.25
C GLU A 83 1.09 0.73 -11.20
N LEU A 84 2.35 0.51 -10.83
CA LEU A 84 3.49 0.79 -11.72
C LEU A 84 3.44 -0.07 -12.98
N MET A 85 3.20 -1.37 -12.86
CA MET A 85 3.12 -2.27 -14.01
C MET A 85 1.92 -1.92 -14.90
N ARG A 86 0.77 -1.59 -14.31
CA ARG A 86 -0.42 -1.14 -15.03
C ARG A 86 -0.15 0.14 -15.84
N ARG A 87 0.56 1.10 -15.27
CA ARG A 87 0.95 2.35 -15.95
C ARG A 87 2.01 2.12 -17.01
N LEU A 88 3.02 1.32 -16.72
CA LEU A 88 4.07 0.97 -17.67
C LEU A 88 3.48 0.33 -18.92
N ALA A 89 2.65 -0.70 -18.75
CA ALA A 89 2.02 -1.41 -19.86
C ALA A 89 1.12 -0.48 -20.71
N ALA A 90 0.45 0.48 -20.08
CA ALA A 90 -0.35 1.48 -20.79
C ALA A 90 0.45 2.66 -21.38
N GLY A 91 1.77 2.73 -21.13
CA GLY A 91 2.62 3.86 -21.49
C GLY A 91 2.25 5.17 -20.79
N ARG A 92 2.04 5.11 -19.47
CA ARG A 92 1.62 6.24 -18.61
C ARG A 92 2.50 6.41 -17.37
N LEU A 93 3.74 5.96 -17.44
CA LEU A 93 4.68 6.00 -16.32
C LEU A 93 5.21 7.43 -16.09
N SER A 94 5.27 8.26 -17.14
CA SER A 94 5.65 9.69 -17.03
C SER A 94 4.68 10.52 -16.19
N GLU A 95 3.44 10.07 -15.97
CA GLU A 95 2.52 10.73 -15.03
C GLU A 95 3.02 10.74 -13.59
N LEU A 96 3.85 9.76 -13.21
CA LEU A 96 4.43 9.65 -11.86
C LEU A 96 5.85 10.22 -11.79
N PHE A 97 6.66 10.05 -12.83
CA PHE A 97 8.09 10.34 -12.80
C PHE A 97 8.54 11.46 -13.75
N GLY A 98 7.59 12.08 -14.46
CA GLY A 98 7.81 13.22 -15.33
C GLY A 98 8.46 12.87 -16.66
N GLU A 99 8.93 13.91 -17.34
CA GLU A 99 9.33 13.91 -18.76
C GLU A 99 10.40 12.87 -19.11
N LYS A 100 11.27 12.50 -18.16
CA LYS A 100 12.33 11.51 -18.36
C LYS A 100 11.80 10.16 -18.84
N LEU A 101 10.55 9.81 -18.51
CA LEU A 101 9.94 8.54 -18.90
C LEU A 101 9.03 8.62 -20.14
N VAL A 102 8.90 9.78 -20.80
CA VAL A 102 8.07 9.92 -22.01
C VAL A 102 8.55 9.00 -23.14
N ARG A 103 9.86 8.77 -23.26
CA ARG A 103 10.39 7.81 -24.25
C ARG A 103 9.96 6.37 -23.95
N VAL A 104 9.93 6.00 -22.67
CA VAL A 104 9.48 4.68 -22.22
C VAL A 104 7.99 4.54 -22.50
N ASP A 105 7.20 5.56 -22.16
CA ASP A 105 5.76 5.57 -22.43
C ASP A 105 5.45 5.36 -23.91
N LYS A 106 6.11 6.12 -24.79
CA LYS A 106 5.96 5.97 -26.25
C LYS A 106 6.35 4.57 -26.75
N LEU A 107 7.38 3.96 -26.16
CA LEU A 107 7.77 2.59 -26.50
C LEU A 107 6.65 1.62 -26.15
N PHE A 108 6.16 1.63 -24.90
CA PHE A 108 5.16 0.68 -24.44
C PHE A 108 3.79 0.87 -25.10
N SER A 109 3.34 2.12 -25.32
CA SER A 109 2.11 2.39 -26.08
C SER A 109 2.18 1.96 -27.55
N GLY A 110 3.38 1.80 -28.11
CA GLY A 110 3.59 1.36 -29.49
C GLY A 110 3.60 -0.16 -29.67
N LEU A 111 3.58 -0.94 -28.59
CA LEU A 111 3.64 -2.40 -28.63
C LEU A 111 2.25 -3.08 -28.77
N GLY A 112 1.15 -2.34 -28.61
CA GLY A 112 -0.23 -2.85 -28.67
C GLY A 112 -1.25 -1.91 -28.07
#